data_AF-A0A950GCN3-F1
#
_entry.id   AF-A0A950GCN3-F1
#
_cell.length_a   1.000
_cell.length_b   1.000
_cell.length_c   1.000
_cell.angle_alpha   90.00
_cell.angle_beta   90.00
_cell.angle_gamma   90.00
#
_symmetry.space_group_name_H-M   'P 1'
#
loop_
_entity.id
_entity.type
_entity.pdbx_description
1 polymer ?
#
loop_
_entity_poly.entity_id
_entity_poly.type
_entity_poly.pdbx_seq_one_letter_code
_entity_poly.pdbx_strand_id
1 'polypeptide(L)'
;MSVEAKTAILEHLGRQHQAMVDLLADLVNIDSGSYNKRGVDAVGDRLRAWLEAAGISCETFPNEIFGDCMAARVPGGGNRPIVLMGHRDTVFPDGTAAQRPFRVDGDQAFGPGVADMKAGLVMNT
;
A
#
# COMPACT_ATOMS: atom_id res chain seq x y z
N MET A 1 22.72 -6.15 -14.56
CA MET A 1 21.52 -7.00 -14.69
C MET A 1 21.35 -7.35 -16.16
N SER A 2 21.24 -8.64 -16.50
CA SER A 2 21.12 -9.09 -17.90
C SER A 2 19.76 -8.74 -18.49
N VAL A 3 19.59 -8.91 -19.80
CA VAL A 3 18.32 -8.67 -20.50
C VAL A 3 17.27 -9.69 -20.02
N GLU A 4 17.66 -10.95 -19.87
CA GLU A 4 16.81 -12.05 -19.41
C GLU A 4 16.27 -11.77 -18.00
N ALA A 5 17.11 -11.26 -17.10
CA ALA A 5 16.69 -10.88 -15.76
C ALA A 5 15.66 -9.74 -15.76
N LYS A 6 15.81 -8.75 -16.65
CA LYS A 6 14.83 -7.66 -16.81
C LYS A 6 13.49 -8.20 -17.30
N THR A 7 13.50 -9.06 -18.32
CA THR A 7 12.29 -9.68 -18.87
C THR A 7 11.55 -10.47 -17.81
N ALA A 8 12.26 -11.31 -17.05
CA ALA A 8 11.66 -12.11 -15.98
C ALA A 8 10.98 -11.25 -14.90
N ILE A 9 11.58 -10.12 -14.52
CA ILE A 9 10.99 -9.18 -13.56
C ILE A 9 9.71 -8.56 -14.14
N LEU A 10 9.75 -8.07 -15.38
CA LEU A 10 8.58 -7.44 -16.02
C LEU A 10 7.42 -8.43 -16.17
N GLU A 11 7.70 -9.67 -16.57
CA GLU A 11 6.69 -10.72 -16.65
C GLU A 11 6.11 -11.07 -15.28
N HIS A 12 6.94 -11.12 -14.24
CA HIS A 12 6.48 -11.34 -12.88
C HIS A 12 5.55 -10.23 -12.43
N LEU A 13 5.94 -8.96 -12.58
CA LEU A 13 5.13 -7.80 -12.24
C LEU A 13 3.82 -7.76 -13.04
N GLY A 14 3.86 -8.09 -14.33
CA GLY A 14 2.67 -8.20 -15.17
C GLY A 14 1.65 -9.21 -14.63
N ARG A 15 2.11 -10.35 -14.09
CA ARG A 15 1.23 -11.33 -13.44
C ARG A 15 0.65 -10.86 -12.10
N GLN A 16 1.29 -9.92 -11.43
CA GLN A 16 0.79 -9.35 -10.17
C GLN A 16 -0.23 -8.22 -10.38
N HIS A 17 -0.45 -7.76 -11.62
CA HIS A 17 -1.27 -6.58 -11.91
C HIS A 17 -2.64 -6.61 -11.23
N GLN A 18 -3.41 -7.68 -11.41
CA GLN A 18 -4.74 -7.78 -10.81
C GLN A 18 -4.68 -7.74 -9.28
N ALA A 19 -3.73 -8.45 -8.69
CA ALA A 19 -3.58 -8.52 -7.25
C ALA A 19 -3.18 -7.16 -6.64
N MET A 20 -2.38 -6.37 -7.37
CA MET A 20 -2.06 -4.98 -7.01
C MET A 20 -3.29 -4.06 -7.13
N VAL A 21 -4.10 -4.22 -8.18
CA VAL A 21 -5.35 -3.45 -8.35
C VAL A 21 -6.36 -3.78 -7.25
N ASP A 22 -6.49 -5.06 -6.88
CA ASP A 22 -7.38 -5.50 -5.81
C ASP A 22 -6.93 -4.96 -4.45
N LEU A 23 -5.62 -5.01 -4.16
CA LEU A 23 -5.08 -4.38 -2.96
C LEU A 23 -5.36 -2.87 -2.97
N LEU A 24 -5.11 -2.18 -4.09
CA LEU A 24 -5.40 -0.75 -4.21
C LEU A 24 -6.88 -0.44 -3.95
N ALA A 25 -7.78 -1.27 -4.47
CA ALA A 25 -9.22 -1.13 -4.25
C ALA A 25 -9.58 -1.25 -2.76
N ASP A 26 -9.02 -2.25 -2.07
CA ASP A 26 -9.21 -2.45 -0.63
C ASP A 26 -8.73 -1.22 0.15
N LEU A 27 -7.51 -0.74 -0.14
CA LEU A 27 -6.97 0.42 0.56
C LEU A 27 -7.82 1.67 0.30
N VAL A 28 -8.17 1.96 -0.97
CA VAL A 28 -8.91 3.17 -1.36
C VAL A 28 -10.29 3.22 -0.73
N ASN A 29 -10.95 2.08 -0.57
CA ASN A 29 -12.28 1.99 0.03
C ASN A 29 -12.29 2.11 1.58
N ILE A 30 -11.12 2.29 2.21
CA ILE A 30 -11.01 2.63 3.64
C ILE A 30 -10.82 4.15 3.76
N ASP A 31 -11.76 4.81 4.43
CA ASP A 31 -11.58 6.21 4.84
C ASP A 31 -10.41 6.28 5.84
N SER A 32 -9.39 7.07 5.50
CA SER A 32 -8.15 7.20 6.28
C SER A 32 -7.69 8.66 6.34
N GLY A 33 -8.58 9.58 6.72
CA GLY A 33 -8.17 10.97 6.96
C GLY A 33 -7.02 11.07 7.99
N SER A 34 -6.13 12.06 7.91
CA SER A 34 -4.95 12.19 8.80
C SER A 34 -5.25 12.05 10.29
N TYR A 35 -6.41 12.49 10.76
CA TYR A 35 -6.84 12.41 12.16
C TYR A 35 -7.80 11.24 12.45
N ASN A 36 -8.16 10.45 11.44
CA ASN A 36 -8.91 9.21 11.60
C ASN A 36 -7.93 8.06 11.88
N LYS A 37 -7.43 8.01 13.11
CA LYS A 37 -6.50 6.95 13.57
C LYS A 37 -7.00 5.56 13.19
N ARG A 38 -8.27 5.24 13.49
CA ARG A 38 -8.87 3.94 13.20
C ARG A 38 -8.78 3.57 11.72
N GLY A 39 -9.05 4.54 10.83
CA GLY A 39 -8.97 4.35 9.39
C GLY A 39 -7.54 4.15 8.90
N VAL A 40 -6.60 4.97 9.39
CA VAL A 40 -5.17 4.84 9.06
C VAL A 40 -4.60 3.50 9.54
N ASP A 41 -5.03 3.03 10.72
CA ASP A 41 -4.64 1.74 11.28
C ASP A 41 -5.24 0.58 10.48
N ALA A 42 -6.50 0.68 10.05
CA ALA A 42 -7.12 -0.33 9.19
C ALA A 42 -6.42 -0.49 7.82
N VAL A 43 -5.97 0.61 7.20
CA VAL A 43 -5.10 0.55 6.00
C VAL A 43 -3.78 -0.15 6.34
N GLY A 44 -3.22 0.12 7.52
CA GLY A 44 -2.03 -0.55 8.03
C GLY A 44 -2.19 -2.05 8.20
N ASP A 45 -3.30 -2.49 8.80
CA ASP A 45 -3.62 -3.89 9.01
C ASP A 45 -3.79 -4.63 7.69
N ARG A 46 -4.43 -4.00 6.70
CA ARG A 46 -4.60 -4.58 5.36
C ARG A 46 -3.27 -4.79 4.64
N LEU A 47 -2.34 -3.84 4.78
CA LEU A 47 -0.98 -3.94 4.23
C LEU A 47 -0.15 -4.98 5.00
N ARG A 48 -0.27 -5.03 6.33
CA ARG A 48 0.41 -6.05 7.15
C ARG A 48 0.01 -7.45 6.71
N ALA A 49 -1.29 -7.71 6.57
CA ALA A 49 -1.80 -9.00 6.13
C ALA A 49 -1.27 -9.40 4.73
N TRP A 50 -1.17 -8.43 3.81
CA TRP A 50 -0.61 -8.64 2.48
C TRP A 50 0.88 -9.06 2.54
N LEU A 51 1.68 -8.30 3.30
CA LEU A 51 3.12 -8.54 3.45
C LEU A 51 3.41 -9.85 4.17
N GLU A 52 2.67 -10.16 5.24
CA GLU A 52 2.84 -11.40 6.00
C GLU A 52 2.45 -12.63 5.18
N ALA A 53 1.44 -12.53 4.30
CA ALA A 53 1.11 -13.58 3.35
C ALA A 53 2.25 -13.86 2.35
N ALA A 54 3.09 -12.86 2.06
CA ALA A 54 4.31 -12.99 1.27
C ALA A 54 5.54 -13.39 2.11
N GLY A 55 5.37 -13.65 3.42
CA GLY A 55 6.45 -14.04 4.34
C GLY A 55 7.33 -12.88 4.81
N ILE A 56 6.87 -11.63 4.68
CA ILE A 56 7.59 -10.44 5.13
C ILE A 56 7.09 -10.03 6.52
N SER A 57 7.98 -10.04 7.51
CA SER A 57 7.65 -9.66 8.88
C SER A 57 7.42 -8.16 9.01
N CYS A 58 6.39 -7.78 9.76
CA CYS A 58 6.03 -6.40 10.06
C CYS A 58 6.13 -6.10 11.56
N GLU A 59 6.58 -4.89 11.89
CA GLU A 59 6.60 -4.32 13.24
C GLU A 59 5.73 -3.06 13.24
N THR A 60 5.01 -2.84 14.34
CA THR A 60 4.10 -1.69 14.50
C THR A 60 4.53 -0.86 15.70
N PHE A 61 4.60 0.45 15.49
CA PHE A 61 5.01 1.42 16.50
C PHE A 61 3.80 2.30 16.84
N PRO A 62 3.23 2.15 18.05
CA PRO A 62 2.02 2.84 18.44
C PRO A 62 2.13 4.37 18.37
N ASN A 63 1.04 5.03 17.98
CA ASN A 63 0.87 6.48 18.11
C ASN A 63 -0.46 6.80 18.81
N GLU A 64 -0.44 7.75 19.76
CA GLU A 64 -1.63 8.08 20.57
C GLU A 64 -2.69 8.88 19.80
N ILE A 65 -2.27 9.71 18.85
CA ILE A 65 -3.14 10.69 18.17
C ILE A 65 -3.41 10.28 16.72
N PHE A 66 -2.37 9.84 16.02
CA PHE A 66 -2.41 9.47 14.61
C PHE A 66 -2.38 7.94 14.44
N GLY A 67 -2.44 7.49 13.19
CA GLY A 67 -2.21 6.06 12.90
C GLY A 67 -0.82 5.60 13.31
N ASP A 68 -0.71 4.33 13.65
CA ASP A 68 0.53 3.70 14.08
C ASP A 68 1.54 3.65 12.93
N CYS A 69 2.82 3.87 13.20
CA CYS A 69 3.85 3.64 12.20
C CYS A 69 4.05 2.13 11.99
N MET A 70 4.39 1.71 10.77
CA MET A 70 4.66 0.30 10.45
C MET A 70 5.98 0.19 9.70
N ALA A 71 6.79 -0.79 10.06
CA ALA A 71 7.99 -1.16 9.32
C ALA A 71 7.90 -2.62 8.87
N ALA A 72 8.18 -2.87 7.59
CA ALA A 72 8.35 -4.20 7.04
C ALA A 72 9.82 -4.41 6.69
N ARG A 73 10.35 -5.62 6.93
CA ARG A 73 11.78 -5.90 6.72
C ARG A 73 11.98 -7.17 5.92
N VAL A 74 12.68 -7.03 4.80
CA VAL A 74 13.25 -8.16 4.05
C VAL A 74 14.73 -8.28 4.45
N PRO A 75 15.19 -9.45 4.95
CA PRO A 75 16.60 -9.66 5.25
C PRO A 75 17.49 -9.45 4.03
N GLY A 76 18.58 -8.70 4.20
CA GLY A 76 19.53 -8.41 3.13
C GLY A 76 20.64 -9.45 2.99
N GLY A 77 21.31 -9.47 1.83
CA GLY A 77 22.45 -10.33 1.52
C GLY A 77 23.82 -9.63 1.57
N GLY A 78 24.02 -8.64 2.45
CA GLY A 78 25.30 -7.93 2.62
C GLY A 78 25.48 -6.64 1.81
N ASN A 79 24.47 -6.22 1.03
CA ASN A 79 24.45 -4.92 0.36
C ASN A 79 24.01 -3.79 1.30
N ARG A 80 24.22 -2.53 0.88
CA ARG A 80 23.69 -1.35 1.59
C ARG A 80 22.16 -1.41 1.66
N PRO A 81 21.54 -1.06 2.80
CA PRO A 81 20.10 -1.08 2.94
C PRO A 81 19.44 -0.01 2.06
N ILE A 82 18.24 -0.32 1.55
CA ILE A 82 17.33 0.63 0.91
C ILE A 82 16.13 0.80 1.83
N VAL A 83 15.62 2.02 1.93
CA VAL A 83 14.38 2.33 2.66
C VAL A 83 13.36 2.85 1.66
N LEU A 84 12.21 2.20 1.60
CA LEU A 84 11.02 2.68 0.90
C LEU A 84 10.08 3.27 1.96
N MET A 85 9.54 4.46 1.72
CA MET A 85 8.66 5.15 2.67
C MET A 85 7.38 5.60 2.00
N GLY A 86 6.32 5.71 2.81
CA GLY A 86 5.04 6.26 2.42
C GLY A 86 4.16 6.55 3.64
N HIS A 87 3.04 7.22 3.41
CA HIS A 87 1.98 7.51 4.36
C HIS A 87 0.67 6.86 3.89
N ARG A 88 -0.19 6.50 4.84
CA ARG A 88 -1.44 5.77 4.58
C ARG A 88 -2.68 6.66 4.74
N ASP A 89 -2.48 7.78 5.42
CA ASP A 89 -3.51 8.77 5.59
C ASP A 89 -3.74 9.56 4.30
N THR A 90 -4.88 10.24 4.25
CA THR A 90 -5.30 11.09 3.15
C THR A 90 -5.84 12.40 3.69
N VAL A 91 -6.01 13.37 2.80
CA VAL A 91 -6.64 14.66 3.13
C VAL A 91 -8.17 14.59 3.21
N PHE A 92 -8.78 13.43 2.97
CA PHE A 92 -10.23 13.30 2.81
C PHE A 92 -10.94 12.98 4.15
N PRO A 93 -12.13 13.55 4.39
CA PRO A 93 -12.91 13.25 5.57
C PRO A 93 -13.63 11.90 5.46
N ASP A 94 -14.09 11.38 6.61
CA ASP A 94 -14.88 10.16 6.69
C ASP A 94 -16.15 10.22 5.82
N GLY A 95 -16.53 9.07 5.23
CA GLY A 95 -17.62 8.92 4.29
C GLY A 95 -17.23 9.21 2.83
N THR A 96 -16.02 9.69 2.58
CA THR A 96 -15.56 9.99 1.22
C THR A 96 -15.45 8.74 0.35
N ALA A 97 -14.91 7.65 0.89
CA ALA A 97 -14.78 6.38 0.19
C ALA A 97 -16.15 5.85 -0.26
N ALA A 98 -17.19 6.01 0.57
CA ALA A 98 -18.55 5.62 0.19
C ALA A 98 -19.13 6.51 -0.94
N GLN A 99 -18.82 7.81 -0.93
CA GLN A 99 -19.30 8.76 -1.96
C GLN A 99 -18.54 8.62 -3.29
N ARG A 100 -17.25 8.29 -3.22
CA ARG A 100 -16.33 8.17 -4.36
C ARG A 100 -15.57 6.84 -4.27
N PRO A 101 -16.27 5.70 -4.38
CA PRO A 101 -15.65 4.40 -4.21
C PRO A 101 -14.59 4.15 -5.27
N PHE A 102 -13.69 3.22 -4.97
CA PHE A 102 -12.72 2.76 -5.94
C PHE A 102 -13.43 2.31 -7.22
N ARG A 103 -12.97 2.82 -8.36
CA ARG A 103 -13.42 2.37 -9.68
C ARG A 103 -12.25 2.41 -10.66
N VAL A 104 -12.32 1.55 -11.65
CA VAL A 104 -11.44 1.57 -12.82
C VAL A 104 -12.29 1.95 -14.03
N ASP A 105 -11.77 2.84 -14.86
CA ASP A 105 -12.39 3.27 -16.10
C ASP A 105 -11.30 3.41 -17.16
N GLY A 106 -11.34 2.51 -18.14
CA GLY A 106 -10.24 2.31 -19.07
C GLY A 106 -8.96 1.90 -18.36
N ASP A 107 -7.92 2.72 -18.51
CA ASP A 107 -6.59 2.55 -17.94
C ASP A 107 -6.37 3.37 -16.65
N GLN A 108 -7.41 4.03 -16.15
CA GLN A 108 -7.33 4.90 -14.98
C GLN A 108 -8.12 4.36 -13.79
N ALA A 109 -7.52 4.44 -12.60
CA ALA A 109 -8.17 4.15 -11.32
C ALA A 109 -8.51 5.45 -10.58
N PHE A 110 -9.68 5.48 -9.91
CA PHE A 110 -10.21 6.64 -9.22
C PHE A 110 -10.62 6.30 -7.79
N GLY A 111 -10.49 7.27 -6.88
CA GLY A 111 -10.95 7.17 -5.49
C GLY A 111 -10.05 7.97 -4.52
N PRO A 112 -10.47 8.18 -3.26
CA PRO A 112 -9.71 8.97 -2.30
C PRO A 112 -8.36 8.33 -1.96
N GLY A 113 -7.30 9.10 -2.21
CA GLY A 113 -5.92 8.69 -1.96
C GLY A 113 -5.38 7.65 -2.95
N VAL A 114 -6.09 7.37 -4.05
CA VAL A 114 -5.66 6.39 -5.06
C VAL A 114 -4.25 6.68 -5.57
N ALA A 115 -3.96 7.94 -5.91
CA ALA A 115 -2.63 8.38 -6.33
C ALA A 115 -1.76 8.87 -5.17
N ASP A 116 -2.37 9.56 -4.18
CA ASP A 116 -1.70 10.13 -3.01
C ASP A 116 -2.20 9.52 -1.69
N MET A 117 -1.57 8.45 -1.20
CA MET A 117 -0.50 7.71 -1.88
C MET A 117 -0.68 6.20 -1.86
N LYS A 118 -1.94 5.73 -1.88
CA LYS A 118 -2.27 4.31 -1.77
C LYS A 118 -1.65 3.47 -2.88
N ALA A 119 -1.59 3.96 -4.13
CA ALA A 119 -0.85 3.27 -5.20
C ALA A 119 0.66 3.19 -4.93
N GLY A 120 1.25 4.23 -4.34
CA GLY A 120 2.65 4.23 -3.92
C GLY A 120 2.95 3.15 -2.89
N LEU A 121 2.03 2.95 -1.94
CA LEU A 121 2.13 1.88 -0.94
C LEU A 121 2.06 0.50 -1.60
N VAL A 122 1.12 0.28 -2.52
CA VAL A 122 1.02 -1.00 -3.27
C VAL A 122 2.29 -1.32 -4.05
N MET A 123 2.97 -0.32 -4.62
CA MET A 123 4.26 -0.55 -5.29
C MET A 123 5.41 -0.84 -4.33
N ASN A 124 5.31 -0.37 -3.07
CA ASN A 124 6.33 -0.56 -2.05
C ASN A 124 6.19 -1.88 -1.27
N THR A 125 5.01 -2.51 -1.28
CA THR A 125 4.64 -3.64 -0.40
C THR A 125 4.17 -4.88 -1.16
#